data_AF-A0A3E0PAE5-F1
#
_entry.id   AF-A0A3E0PAE5-F1
#
_cell.length_a   1.000
_cell.length_b   1.000
_cell.length_c   1.000
_cell.angle_alpha   90.00
_cell.angle_beta   90.00
_cell.angle_gamma   90.00
#
_symmetry.space_group_name_H-M   'P 1'
#
loop_
_entity.id
_entity.type
_entity.pdbx_description
1 polymer ?
#
loop_
_entity_poly.entity_id
_entity_poly.type
_entity_poly.pdbx_seq_one_letter_code
_entity_poly.pdbx_strand_id
1 'polypeptide(L)'
;MIDKCFDIGTIQAFTDGELGSDRSERLLKHVSVCASCANVLSECEEDSALAFSVLDEELNVLVPTERLRNKVFASINEMESRRRSGWLNGLAAAFSFNNPGLTVAASILLVFGFIVIGVNFLGTGSDNGSVAGNVDPANDTVSMPSAETVAEDDVTVETPEVLQVAEDTVTDSDEVSPFRRRTQNARSIKLVDRQTIGDDPEIQPQRPRSLPAADTSVVSEDSYLQTIATLDRTVRYNKQILRPSERVEFERDLAVVNDAILKMKNEVNRNPDNLAAREMLKSSYQHKVDLLNSVAEKTELMASLQ
;
A
#
# COMPACT_ATOMS: atom_id res chain seq x y z
N MET A 1 -30.12 -23.47 -23.66
CA MET A 1 -30.87 -22.26 -23.27
C MET A 1 -29.97 -21.09 -23.62
N ILE A 2 -30.44 -20.16 -24.45
CA ILE A 2 -29.71 -18.92 -24.71
C ILE A 2 -30.06 -18.02 -23.54
N ASP A 3 -29.15 -17.94 -22.56
CA ASP A 3 -29.32 -17.01 -21.45
C ASP A 3 -29.41 -15.60 -22.02
N LYS A 4 -30.39 -14.81 -21.54
CA LYS A 4 -30.54 -13.41 -21.96
C LYS A 4 -29.22 -12.68 -21.67
N CYS A 5 -28.68 -12.00 -22.68
CA CYS A 5 -27.51 -11.14 -22.51
C CYS A 5 -27.75 -10.10 -21.41
N PHE A 6 -26.69 -9.72 -20.72
CA PHE A 6 -26.73 -8.62 -19.76
C PHE A 6 -26.93 -7.28 -20.50
N ASP A 7 -27.65 -6.37 -19.85
CA ASP A 7 -27.75 -4.98 -20.31
C ASP A 7 -26.41 -4.26 -20.15
N ILE A 8 -26.19 -3.24 -20.99
CA ILE A 8 -24.96 -2.45 -20.98
C ILE A 8 -24.72 -1.75 -19.63
N GLY A 9 -25.78 -1.34 -18.93
CA GLY A 9 -25.67 -0.69 -17.62
C GLY A 9 -25.10 -1.63 -16.56
N THR A 10 -25.48 -2.92 -16.58
CA THR A 10 -24.90 -3.94 -15.70
C THR A 10 -23.42 -4.20 -16.01
N ILE A 11 -23.02 -4.16 -17.30
CA ILE A 11 -21.62 -4.30 -17.70
C ILE A 11 -20.80 -3.08 -17.27
N GLN A 12 -21.33 -1.86 -17.44
CA GLN A 12 -20.69 -0.63 -16.96
C GLN A 12 -20.54 -0.62 -15.44
N ALA A 13 -21.60 -0.96 -14.70
CA ALA A 13 -21.54 -1.09 -13.24
C ALA A 13 -20.51 -2.14 -12.77
N PHE A 14 -20.24 -3.17 -13.59
CA PHE A 14 -19.17 -4.12 -13.33
C PHE A 14 -17.78 -3.47 -13.51
N THR A 15 -17.56 -2.75 -14.61
CA THR A 15 -16.29 -2.04 -14.88
C THR A 15 -16.00 -0.95 -13.84
N ASP A 16 -17.04 -0.24 -13.38
CA ASP A 16 -16.93 0.81 -12.34
C ASP A 16 -16.78 0.23 -10.92
N GLY A 17 -16.91 -1.09 -10.75
CA GLY A 17 -16.83 -1.76 -9.45
C GLY A 17 -18.06 -1.57 -8.55
N GLU A 18 -19.18 -1.07 -9.09
CA GLU A 18 -20.45 -0.87 -8.38
C GLU A 18 -21.28 -2.16 -8.27
N LEU A 19 -20.95 -3.18 -9.08
CA LEU A 19 -21.67 -4.44 -9.11
C LEU A 19 -21.30 -5.33 -7.91
N GLY A 20 -22.29 -5.75 -7.13
CA GLY A 20 -22.08 -6.67 -6.00
C GLY A 20 -21.47 -8.03 -6.40
N SER A 21 -20.75 -8.67 -5.49
CA SER A 21 -19.98 -9.92 -5.71
C SER A 21 -20.77 -11.03 -6.41
N ASP A 22 -22.03 -11.23 -6.01
CA ASP A 22 -22.85 -12.32 -6.53
C ASP A 22 -23.31 -12.08 -7.97
N ARG A 23 -23.39 -10.82 -8.40
CA ARG A 23 -23.73 -10.43 -9.76
C ARG A 23 -22.49 -10.37 -10.65
N SER A 24 -21.35 -9.92 -10.12
CA SER A 24 -20.09 -9.92 -10.85
C SER A 24 -19.63 -11.34 -11.20
N GLU A 25 -19.76 -12.31 -10.29
CA GLU A 25 -19.46 -13.72 -10.60
C GLU A 25 -20.34 -14.27 -11.73
N ARG A 26 -21.65 -13.96 -11.71
CA ARG A 26 -22.59 -14.39 -12.76
C ARG A 26 -22.29 -13.75 -14.10
N LEU A 27 -21.96 -12.46 -14.12
CA LEU A 27 -21.56 -11.74 -15.33
C LEU A 27 -20.28 -12.35 -15.91
N LEU A 28 -19.24 -12.57 -15.10
CA LEU A 28 -17.99 -13.19 -15.54
C LEU A 28 -18.21 -14.57 -16.15
N LYS A 29 -19.04 -15.40 -15.49
CA LYS A 29 -19.41 -16.72 -16.02
C LYS A 29 -20.12 -16.61 -17.36
N HIS A 30 -21.03 -15.65 -17.53
CA HIS A 30 -21.75 -15.46 -18.80
C HIS A 30 -20.85 -14.89 -19.90
N VAL A 31 -20.02 -13.90 -19.61
CA VAL A 31 -19.06 -13.31 -20.56
C VAL A 31 -18.12 -14.37 -21.13
N SER A 32 -17.73 -15.37 -20.32
CA SER A 32 -16.89 -16.48 -20.79
C SER A 32 -17.52 -17.36 -21.88
N VAL A 33 -18.85 -17.35 -22.01
CA VAL A 33 -19.61 -18.17 -22.99
C VAL A 33 -20.38 -17.33 -24.02
N CYS A 34 -20.53 -16.02 -23.80
CA CYS A 34 -21.31 -15.13 -24.65
C CYS A 34 -20.42 -14.08 -25.32
N ALA A 35 -20.10 -14.29 -26.60
CA ALA A 35 -19.25 -13.39 -27.39
C ALA A 35 -19.81 -11.96 -27.49
N SER A 36 -21.14 -11.79 -27.50
CA SER A 36 -21.77 -10.47 -27.54
C SER A 36 -21.48 -9.66 -26.28
N CYS A 37 -21.63 -10.27 -25.09
CA CYS A 37 -21.31 -9.59 -23.84
C CYS A 37 -19.80 -9.37 -23.67
N ALA A 38 -18.97 -10.28 -24.18
CA ALA A 38 -17.51 -10.10 -24.20
C ALA A 38 -17.08 -8.88 -25.04
N ASN A 39 -17.70 -8.68 -26.21
CA ASN A 39 -17.41 -7.52 -27.04
C ASN A 39 -17.81 -6.20 -26.37
N VAL A 40 -19.01 -6.15 -25.77
CA VAL A 40 -19.48 -4.95 -25.04
C VAL A 40 -18.59 -4.65 -23.83
N LEU A 41 -18.13 -5.68 -23.12
CA LEU A 41 -17.18 -5.50 -22.02
C LEU A 41 -15.86 -4.90 -22.52
N SER A 42 -15.31 -5.42 -23.63
CA SER A 42 -14.09 -4.89 -24.25
C SER A 42 -14.25 -3.44 -24.69
N GLU A 43 -15.38 -3.09 -25.30
CA GLU A 43 -15.70 -1.71 -25.70
C GLU A 43 -15.76 -0.77 -24.50
N CYS A 44 -16.39 -1.19 -23.40
CA CYS A 44 -16.43 -0.41 -22.15
C CYS A 44 -15.03 -0.21 -21.53
N GLU A 45 -14.16 -1.23 -21.59
CA GLU A 45 -12.76 -1.13 -21.12
C GLU A 45 -11.94 -0.17 -21.98
N GLU A 46 -12.12 -0.20 -23.31
CA GLU A 46 -11.47 0.72 -24.24
C GLU A 46 -11.91 2.17 -24.02
N ASP A 47 -13.21 2.41 -23.84
CA ASP A 47 -13.76 3.73 -23.55
C ASP A 47 -13.24 4.28 -22.22
N SER A 48 -13.16 3.43 -21.19
CA SER A 48 -12.59 3.80 -19.89
C SER A 48 -11.11 4.18 -20.04
N ALA A 49 -10.34 3.39 -20.79
CA ALA A 49 -8.92 3.66 -21.05
C ALA A 49 -8.71 5.00 -21.79
N LEU A 50 -9.57 5.31 -22.77
CA LEU A 50 -9.54 6.59 -23.47
C LEU A 50 -9.86 7.76 -22.52
N ALA A 51 -10.92 7.63 -21.70
CA ALA A 51 -11.27 8.65 -20.72
C ALA A 51 -10.13 8.91 -19.73
N PHE A 52 -9.51 7.86 -19.18
CA PHE A 52 -8.36 7.99 -18.27
C PHE A 52 -7.14 8.59 -18.97
N SER A 53 -6.91 8.30 -20.26
CA SER A 53 -5.78 8.89 -21.00
C SER A 53 -5.90 10.41 -21.20
N VAL A 54 -7.12 10.91 -21.42
CA VAL A 54 -7.39 12.35 -21.53
C VAL A 54 -7.27 13.01 -20.17
N LEU A 55 -7.81 12.35 -19.13
CA LEU A 55 -7.72 12.84 -17.77
C LEU A 55 -6.30 12.78 -17.21
N ASP A 56 -5.41 11.93 -17.71
CA ASP A 56 -4.04 11.81 -17.21
C ASP A 56 -3.27 13.13 -17.32
N GLU A 57 -3.47 13.92 -18.38
CA GLU A 57 -2.82 15.23 -18.51
C GLU A 57 -3.31 16.21 -17.43
N GLU A 58 -4.62 16.24 -17.14
CA GLU A 58 -5.20 17.11 -16.12
C GLU A 58 -4.94 16.60 -14.69
N LEU A 59 -5.06 15.28 -14.48
CA LEU A 59 -4.79 14.62 -13.21
C LEU A 59 -3.32 14.71 -12.84
N ASN A 60 -2.38 14.64 -13.79
CA ASN A 60 -0.96 14.88 -13.49
C ASN A 60 -0.68 16.30 -13.00
N VAL A 61 -1.49 17.28 -13.39
CA VAL A 61 -1.41 18.67 -12.90
C VAL A 61 -2.13 18.83 -11.55
N LEU A 62 -3.17 18.03 -11.32
CA LEU A 62 -4.02 18.07 -10.13
C LEU A 62 -3.68 17.01 -9.06
N VAL A 63 -2.70 16.13 -9.29
CA VAL A 63 -2.10 15.31 -8.21
C VAL A 63 -1.73 16.32 -7.13
N PRO A 64 -2.21 16.13 -5.88
CA PRO A 64 -1.98 17.06 -4.80
C PRO A 64 -0.52 17.47 -4.84
N THR A 65 -0.29 18.74 -5.19
CA THR A 65 1.06 19.29 -5.39
C THR A 65 1.98 18.70 -4.34
N GLU A 66 3.22 18.34 -4.66
CA GLU A 66 4.18 17.80 -3.68
C GLU A 66 4.10 18.53 -2.32
N ARG A 67 3.80 19.84 -2.33
CA ARG A 67 3.45 20.64 -1.16
C ARG A 67 2.29 20.12 -0.30
N LEU A 68 1.14 19.75 -0.87
CA LEU A 68 -0.04 19.24 -0.18
C LEU A 68 0.20 17.81 0.31
N ARG A 69 0.87 16.98 -0.48
CA ARG A 69 1.31 15.64 -0.05
C ARG A 69 2.28 15.74 1.13
N ASN A 70 3.27 16.62 1.05
CA ASN A 70 4.20 16.91 2.14
C ASN A 70 3.50 17.52 3.36
N LYS A 71 2.43 18.32 3.16
CA LYS A 71 1.64 18.85 4.27
C LYS A 71 0.83 17.76 4.96
N VAL A 72 0.23 16.84 4.21
CA VAL A 72 -0.47 15.67 4.77
C VAL A 72 0.53 14.79 5.52
N PHE A 73 1.67 14.45 4.93
CA PHE A 73 2.71 13.67 5.61
C PHE A 73 3.27 14.38 6.84
N ALA A 74 3.50 15.70 6.78
CA ALA A 74 3.91 16.47 7.94
C ALA A 74 2.85 16.45 9.06
N SER A 75 1.57 16.54 8.71
CA SER A 75 0.48 16.47 9.69
C SER A 75 0.33 15.07 10.31
N ILE A 76 0.53 14.01 9.52
CA ILE A 76 0.55 12.62 10.01
C ILE A 76 1.74 12.43 10.96
N ASN A 77 2.93 12.88 10.57
CA ASN A 77 4.13 12.77 11.39
C ASN A 77 4.04 13.61 12.68
N GLU A 78 3.39 14.78 12.65
CA GLU A 78 3.11 15.56 13.87
C GLU A 78 2.15 14.80 14.80
N MET A 79 1.08 14.21 14.26
CA MET A 79 0.15 13.39 15.05
C MET A 79 0.83 12.14 15.62
N GLU A 80 1.65 11.46 14.82
CA GLU A 80 2.42 10.29 15.25
C GLU A 80 3.48 10.64 16.28
N SER A 81 4.22 11.74 16.14
CA SER A 81 5.23 12.15 17.12
C SER A 81 4.61 12.46 18.49
N ARG A 82 3.40 13.05 18.53
CA ARG A 82 2.64 13.22 19.78
C ARG A 82 2.22 11.87 20.37
N ARG A 83 1.83 10.90 19.53
CA ARG A 83 1.44 9.55 19.97
C ARG A 83 2.64 8.71 20.43
N ARG A 84 3.77 8.76 19.72
CA ARG A 84 5.03 8.07 20.02
C ARG A 84 5.67 8.62 21.29
N SER A 85 5.63 9.93 21.53
CA SER A 85 6.10 10.55 22.77
C SER A 85 5.27 10.10 23.99
N GLY A 86 3.95 9.94 23.84
CA GLY A 86 3.10 9.40 24.91
C GLY A 86 3.41 7.94 25.25
N TRP A 87 3.67 7.10 24.24
CA TRP A 87 3.87 5.66 24.44
C TRP A 87 5.31 5.28 24.84
N LEU A 88 6.34 5.90 24.24
CA LEU A 88 7.73 5.64 24.60
C LEU A 88 8.06 6.08 26.03
N ASN A 89 7.44 7.15 26.53
CA ASN A 89 7.57 7.54 27.95
C ASN A 89 6.91 6.52 28.89
N GLY A 90 5.85 5.82 28.44
CA GLY A 90 5.23 4.73 29.19
C GLY A 90 6.10 3.47 29.28
N LEU A 91 6.77 3.10 28.18
CA LEU A 91 7.66 1.93 28.16
C LEU A 91 9.01 2.19 28.84
N ALA A 92 9.59 3.39 28.71
CA ALA A 92 10.83 3.72 29.41
C ALA A 92 10.66 3.70 30.95
N ALA A 93 9.46 4.02 31.45
CA ALA A 93 9.11 3.86 32.85
C ALA A 93 8.97 2.39 33.27
N ALA A 94 8.51 1.51 32.37
CA ALA A 94 8.38 0.07 32.63
C ALA A 94 9.73 -0.69 32.64
N PHE A 95 10.78 -0.15 32.02
CA PHE A 95 12.12 -0.77 32.02
C PHE A 95 13.11 -0.18 33.04
N SER A 96 12.72 0.84 33.79
CA SER A 96 13.52 1.36 34.92
C SER A 96 13.36 0.54 36.20
N PHE A 97 13.39 -0.80 36.10
CA PHE A 97 13.51 -1.68 37.27
C PHE A 97 14.97 -1.68 37.76
N ASN A 98 15.36 -0.60 38.45
CA ASN A 98 16.68 -0.41 39.03
C ASN A 98 16.84 -1.16 40.39
N ASN A 99 16.21 -2.33 40.54
CA ASN A 99 16.30 -3.15 41.75
C ASN A 99 17.36 -4.25 41.57
N PRO A 100 18.55 -4.15 42.20
CA PRO A 100 19.64 -5.12 42.07
C PRO A 100 19.34 -6.51 42.69
N GLY A 101 18.16 -6.73 43.27
CA GLY A 101 17.76 -7.99 43.90
C GLY A 101 17.09 -9.02 42.97
N LEU A 102 16.68 -8.65 41.75
CA LEU A 102 15.93 -9.54 40.84
C LEU A 102 16.76 -10.17 39.71
N THR A 103 18.02 -9.76 39.53
CA THR A 103 18.94 -10.27 38.50
C THR A 103 19.31 -11.74 38.68
N VAL A 104 19.17 -12.31 39.88
CA VAL A 104 19.50 -13.71 40.16
C VAL A 104 18.37 -14.68 39.77
N ALA A 105 17.11 -14.21 39.70
CA ALA A 105 15.97 -15.08 39.36
C ALA A 105 15.76 -15.23 37.84
N ALA A 106 16.11 -14.21 37.04
CA ALA A 106 15.90 -14.22 35.59
C ALA A 106 16.86 -15.17 34.85
N SER A 107 18.06 -15.43 35.37
CA SER A 107 19.01 -16.38 34.76
C SER A 107 18.55 -17.83 34.87
N ILE A 108 17.80 -18.17 35.92
CA ILE A 108 17.26 -19.53 36.14
C ILE A 108 16.15 -19.82 35.12
N LEU A 109 15.30 -18.84 34.77
CA LEU A 109 14.23 -19.05 33.78
C LEU A 109 14.76 -19.23 32.35
N LEU A 110 15.88 -18.61 31.98
CA LEU A 110 16.49 -18.84 30.67
C LEU A 110 17.06 -20.26 30.53
N VAL A 111 17.70 -20.80 31.58
CA VAL A 111 18.27 -22.16 31.52
C VAL A 111 17.17 -23.22 31.44
N PHE A 112 16.07 -23.09 32.18
CA PHE A 112 14.96 -24.04 32.10
C PHE A 112 14.15 -23.90 30.79
N GLY A 113 14.02 -22.70 30.23
CA GLY A 113 13.32 -22.47 28.96
C GLY A 113 13.98 -23.16 27.76
N PHE A 114 15.32 -23.19 27.71
CA PHE A 114 16.04 -23.87 26.61
C PHE A 114 15.94 -25.41 26.67
N ILE A 115 15.81 -25.99 27.86
CA ILE A 115 15.71 -27.46 28.02
C ILE A 115 14.34 -27.98 27.52
N VAL A 116 13.25 -27.25 27.74
CA VAL A 116 11.90 -27.68 27.30
C VAL A 116 11.75 -27.63 25.77
N ILE A 117 12.40 -26.66 25.11
CA ILE A 117 12.36 -26.51 23.65
C ILE A 117 13.23 -27.56 22.95
N GLY A 118 14.38 -27.92 23.53
CA GLY A 118 15.29 -28.92 22.95
C GLY A 118 14.72 -30.34 22.91
N VAL A 119 13.88 -30.73 23.88
CA VAL A 119 13.35 -32.10 23.98
C VAL A 119 12.16 -32.34 23.05
N ASN A 120 11.37 -31.31 22.72
CA ASN A 120 10.27 -31.45 21.75
C ASN A 120 10.76 -31.49 20.29
N PHE A 121 11.93 -30.93 19.98
CA PHE A 121 12.42 -30.84 18.60
C PHE A 121 13.18 -32.08 18.11
N LEU A 122 13.60 -32.99 19.00
CA LEU A 122 14.32 -34.22 18.62
C LEU A 122 13.45 -35.51 18.66
N GLY A 123 12.15 -35.40 18.93
CA GLY A 123 11.26 -36.55 19.15
C GLY A 123 10.48 -37.08 17.93
N THR A 124 10.51 -36.42 16.78
CA THR A 124 9.72 -36.84 15.59
C THR A 124 10.64 -37.23 14.45
N GLY A 125 11.16 -38.46 14.50
CA GLY A 125 12.09 -38.97 13.49
C GLY A 125 12.20 -40.49 13.51
N SER A 126 11.09 -41.19 13.27
CA SER A 126 11.08 -42.56 12.73
C SER A 126 9.64 -42.95 12.46
N ASP A 127 9.28 -43.16 11.19
CA ASP A 127 8.53 -44.36 10.78
C ASP A 127 8.59 -44.49 9.26
N ASN A 128 9.37 -45.51 8.85
CA ASN A 128 9.42 -46.05 7.51
C ASN A 128 8.17 -46.91 7.26
N GLY A 129 7.42 -46.60 6.20
CA GLY A 129 6.27 -47.41 5.77
C GLY A 129 6.19 -47.47 4.25
N SER A 130 7.01 -48.31 3.63
CA SER A 130 6.87 -48.73 2.25
C SER A 130 5.58 -49.55 2.08
N VAL A 131 4.62 -49.06 1.30
CA VAL A 131 3.56 -49.87 0.71
C VAL A 131 3.44 -49.50 -0.76
N ALA A 132 3.95 -50.40 -1.60
CA ALA A 132 3.60 -50.49 -3.00
C ALA A 132 2.15 -51.00 -3.11
N GLY A 133 1.33 -50.35 -3.93
CA GLY A 133 -0.03 -50.77 -4.22
C GLY A 133 -0.54 -50.11 -5.50
N ASN A 134 -0.37 -50.82 -6.62
CA ASN A 134 -1.11 -50.61 -7.87
C ASN A 134 -2.62 -50.58 -7.61
N VAL A 135 -3.32 -49.56 -8.09
CA VAL A 135 -4.73 -49.67 -8.48
C VAL A 135 -4.98 -48.78 -9.72
N ASP A 136 -5.52 -49.42 -10.75
CA ASP A 136 -5.93 -48.88 -12.05
C ASP A 136 -7.02 -47.78 -11.99
N PRO A 137 -7.16 -46.96 -13.04
CA PRO A 137 -8.22 -45.95 -13.14
C PRO A 137 -9.52 -46.60 -13.66
N ALA A 138 -10.47 -46.83 -12.76
CA ALA A 138 -11.85 -47.16 -13.13
C ALA A 138 -12.75 -45.93 -13.02
N ASN A 139 -13.31 -45.57 -14.18
CA ASN A 139 -14.59 -44.89 -14.41
C ASN A 139 -15.49 -44.72 -13.16
N ASP A 140 -15.84 -43.47 -12.85
CA ASP A 140 -17.07 -43.18 -12.10
C ASP A 140 -17.85 -42.06 -12.79
N THR A 141 -18.76 -42.48 -13.66
CA THR A 141 -19.99 -41.80 -14.02
C THR A 141 -20.89 -41.72 -12.78
N VAL A 142 -21.12 -40.52 -12.26
CA VAL A 142 -22.20 -40.27 -11.30
C VAL A 142 -23.21 -39.28 -11.87
N SER A 143 -24.44 -39.77 -11.89
CA SER A 143 -25.68 -39.25 -12.41
C SER A 143 -26.11 -37.89 -11.83
N MET A 144 -26.64 -37.04 -12.72
CA MET A 144 -27.51 -35.90 -12.36
C MET A 144 -28.88 -36.41 -11.87
N PRO A 145 -29.45 -35.82 -10.81
CA PRO A 145 -30.85 -36.02 -10.48
C PRO A 145 -31.78 -35.15 -11.36
N SER A 146 -32.95 -35.74 -11.54
CA SER A 146 -34.05 -35.41 -12.44
C SER A 146 -34.65 -34.02 -12.24
N ALA A 147 -35.07 -33.43 -13.35
CA ALA A 147 -35.86 -32.21 -13.44
C ALA A 147 -37.21 -32.35 -12.71
N GLU A 148 -37.53 -31.35 -11.90
CA GLU A 148 -38.87 -31.12 -11.36
C GLU A 148 -39.47 -29.93 -12.13
N THR A 149 -40.52 -30.22 -12.88
CA THR A 149 -41.39 -29.28 -13.59
C THR A 149 -42.20 -28.45 -12.60
N VAL A 150 -42.01 -27.13 -12.61
CA VAL A 150 -42.93 -26.18 -11.95
C VAL A 150 -43.40 -25.17 -12.99
N ALA A 151 -44.71 -24.96 -12.93
CA ALA A 151 -45.60 -24.36 -13.91
C ALA A 151 -45.29 -22.89 -14.25
N GLU A 152 -45.67 -22.56 -15.47
CA GLU A 152 -45.83 -21.22 -16.03
C GLU A 152 -46.76 -20.37 -15.15
N ASP A 153 -46.32 -19.16 -14.80
CA ASP A 153 -47.21 -18.11 -14.35
C ASP A 153 -47.06 -16.92 -15.30
N ASP A 154 -48.19 -16.56 -15.89
CA ASP A 154 -48.42 -15.56 -16.92
C ASP A 154 -48.38 -14.17 -16.29
N VAL A 155 -47.34 -13.39 -16.61
CA VAL A 155 -47.28 -11.97 -16.24
C VAL A 155 -47.20 -11.15 -17.52
N THR A 156 -48.38 -10.69 -17.92
CA THR A 156 -48.61 -9.67 -18.94
C THR A 156 -48.00 -8.34 -18.44
N VAL A 157 -46.89 -7.90 -19.03
CA VAL A 157 -46.33 -6.57 -18.78
C VAL A 157 -46.68 -5.65 -19.94
N GLU A 158 -47.45 -4.61 -19.61
CA GLU A 158 -47.88 -3.54 -20.49
C GLU A 158 -46.68 -2.75 -21.06
N THR A 159 -46.75 -2.50 -22.36
CA THR A 159 -45.86 -1.68 -23.16
C THR A 159 -45.97 -0.20 -22.76
N PRO A 160 -44.88 0.51 -22.41
CA PRO A 160 -44.94 1.96 -22.31
C PRO A 160 -44.71 2.61 -23.68
N GLU A 161 -45.61 3.56 -23.94
CA GLU A 161 -45.75 4.45 -25.08
C GLU A 161 -44.48 5.30 -25.34
N VAL A 162 -44.02 5.28 -26.59
CA VAL A 162 -42.87 6.03 -27.09
C VAL A 162 -43.25 7.51 -27.24
N LEU A 163 -42.65 8.38 -26.43
CA LEU A 163 -42.70 9.82 -26.62
C LEU A 163 -41.61 10.23 -27.63
N GLN A 164 -42.02 10.64 -28.83
CA GLN A 164 -41.14 11.22 -29.84
C GLN A 164 -40.69 12.61 -29.41
N VAL A 165 -39.38 12.83 -29.30
CA VAL A 165 -38.79 14.16 -29.18
C VAL A 165 -38.15 14.51 -30.51
N ALA A 166 -38.59 15.65 -31.05
CA ALA A 166 -38.24 16.16 -32.36
C ALA A 166 -36.76 16.56 -32.47
N GLU A 167 -36.15 16.19 -33.59
CA GLU A 167 -34.93 16.80 -34.14
C GLU A 167 -35.21 18.28 -34.41
N ASP A 168 -34.37 19.17 -33.86
CA ASP A 168 -34.26 20.53 -34.34
C ASP A 168 -32.86 20.77 -34.91
N THR A 169 -32.87 21.24 -36.14
CA THR A 169 -31.72 21.35 -37.02
C THR A 169 -31.24 22.80 -36.96
N VAL A 170 -30.04 23.05 -36.44
CA VAL A 170 -29.42 24.37 -36.55
C VAL A 170 -28.01 24.24 -37.11
N THR A 171 -27.96 24.39 -38.43
CA THR A 171 -26.86 25.02 -39.17
C THR A 171 -26.61 26.41 -38.60
N ASP A 172 -25.38 26.71 -38.18
CA ASP A 172 -24.74 27.93 -38.67
C ASP A 172 -23.21 27.83 -38.67
N SER A 173 -22.64 28.40 -39.72
CA SER A 173 -21.21 28.62 -39.90
C SER A 173 -20.84 29.90 -39.16
N ASP A 174 -19.62 30.00 -38.61
CA ASP A 174 -18.73 31.12 -38.94
C ASP A 174 -17.40 31.13 -38.15
N GLU A 175 -16.38 31.53 -38.90
CA GLU A 175 -15.16 32.23 -38.53
C GLU A 175 -14.21 31.68 -37.44
N VAL A 176 -13.17 31.02 -37.98
CA VAL A 176 -11.82 30.93 -37.43
C VAL A 176 -11.23 32.33 -37.19
N SER A 177 -10.78 32.60 -35.96
CA SER A 177 -9.86 33.72 -35.67
C SER A 177 -8.70 33.29 -34.76
N PRO A 178 -7.47 33.77 -34.99
CA PRO A 178 -6.27 33.22 -34.36
C PRO A 178 -6.00 33.80 -32.97
N PHE A 179 -5.72 32.91 -32.03
CA PHE A 179 -5.40 33.26 -30.64
C PHE A 179 -4.04 33.97 -30.57
N ARG A 180 -4.07 35.28 -30.29
CA ARG A 180 -2.90 36.12 -30.01
C ARG A 180 -2.23 35.69 -28.70
N ARG A 181 -0.96 35.27 -28.80
CA ARG A 181 -0.04 35.16 -27.66
C ARG A 181 0.13 36.54 -27.00
N ARG A 182 -0.34 36.68 -25.77
CA ARG A 182 -0.07 37.83 -24.91
C ARG A 182 1.05 37.48 -23.95
N THR A 183 2.28 37.83 -24.34
CA THR A 183 3.44 37.92 -23.44
C THR A 183 3.21 39.08 -22.47
N GLN A 184 3.10 38.81 -21.17
CA GLN A 184 3.12 39.84 -20.15
C GLN A 184 4.11 39.52 -19.04
N ASN A 185 5.07 40.45 -18.94
CA ASN A 185 5.64 41.00 -17.71
C ASN A 185 6.69 40.18 -16.94
N ALA A 186 7.92 40.29 -17.46
CA ALA A 186 9.12 40.35 -16.63
C ALA A 186 9.03 41.55 -15.67
N ARG A 187 8.94 41.29 -14.36
CA ARG A 187 9.19 42.30 -13.33
C ARG A 187 10.67 42.26 -12.95
N SER A 188 11.36 43.34 -13.26
CA SER A 188 12.71 43.66 -12.82
C SER A 188 12.73 43.87 -11.30
N ILE A 189 13.52 43.05 -10.62
CA ILE A 189 13.87 43.25 -9.21
C ILE A 189 14.89 44.38 -9.16
N LYS A 190 14.51 45.51 -8.55
CA LYS A 190 15.39 46.64 -8.29
C LYS A 190 16.46 46.22 -7.28
N LEU A 191 17.72 46.39 -7.65
CA LEU A 191 18.84 46.52 -6.72
C LEU A 191 18.52 47.65 -5.74
N VAL A 192 18.54 47.33 -4.45
CA VAL A 192 18.59 48.34 -3.39
C VAL A 192 20.05 48.60 -3.08
N ASP A 193 20.34 49.89 -3.16
CA ASP A 193 21.63 50.53 -3.06
C ASP A 193 22.15 50.55 -1.61
N ARG A 194 23.48 50.60 -1.60
CA ARG A 194 24.46 50.64 -0.53
C ARG A 194 24.31 51.93 0.28
N GLN A 195 24.10 51.79 1.59
CA GLN A 195 24.36 52.88 2.53
C GLN A 195 25.52 52.50 3.46
N THR A 196 26.62 53.20 3.24
CA THR A 196 27.82 53.28 4.06
C THR A 196 27.63 54.19 5.28
N ILE A 197 28.51 54.00 6.26
CA ILE A 197 29.01 54.93 7.30
C ILE A 197 28.53 54.59 8.73
N GLY A 198 29.51 54.29 9.58
CA GLY A 198 29.39 54.16 11.02
C GLY A 198 30.66 53.53 11.61
N ASP A 199 31.62 54.39 11.97
CA ASP A 199 32.91 54.11 12.59
C ASP A 199 32.83 53.38 13.95
N ASP A 200 33.80 52.47 14.18
CA ASP A 200 34.45 51.97 15.41
C ASP A 200 33.63 51.60 16.69
N PRO A 201 34.04 50.58 17.49
CA PRO A 201 35.44 50.25 17.80
C PRO A 201 35.84 48.78 17.67
N GLU A 202 37.10 48.57 17.26
CA GLU A 202 38.02 47.48 17.60
C GLU A 202 37.47 46.37 18.54
N ILE A 203 36.74 45.40 17.96
CA ILE A 203 36.39 44.14 18.62
C ILE A 203 37.45 43.12 18.23
N GLN A 204 38.26 42.72 19.22
CA GLN A 204 39.21 41.62 19.12
C GLN A 204 38.54 40.37 18.50
N PRO A 205 39.16 39.69 17.52
CA PRO A 205 38.62 38.46 16.97
C PRO A 205 38.72 37.36 18.02
N GLN A 206 37.67 37.20 18.82
CA GLN A 206 37.46 35.98 19.58
C GLN A 206 37.36 34.85 18.58
N ARG A 207 38.37 33.98 18.55
CA ARG A 207 38.32 32.71 17.82
C ARG A 207 36.97 32.06 18.14
N PRO A 208 36.20 31.63 17.13
CA PRO A 208 34.97 30.89 17.37
C PRO A 208 35.35 29.70 18.24
N ARG A 209 34.84 29.73 19.48
CA ARG A 209 34.90 28.64 20.42
C ARG A 209 34.23 27.49 19.69
N SER A 210 35.02 26.49 19.31
CA SER A 210 34.53 25.24 18.75
C SER A 210 33.51 24.67 19.72
N LEU A 211 32.24 24.91 19.43
CA LEU A 211 31.13 24.20 20.05
C LEU A 211 31.43 22.72 19.80
N PRO A 212 31.45 21.87 20.84
CA PRO A 212 31.50 20.43 20.61
C PRO A 212 30.32 20.14 19.69
N ALA A 213 30.61 19.58 18.51
CA ALA A 213 29.59 19.09 17.60
C ALA A 213 28.64 18.26 18.46
N ALA A 214 27.44 18.81 18.70
CA ALA A 214 26.38 18.07 19.31
C ALA A 214 26.18 16.89 18.37
N ASP A 215 26.65 15.74 18.84
CA ASP A 215 26.49 14.43 18.27
C ASP A 215 25.00 14.26 18.06
N THR A 216 24.54 14.73 16.90
CA THR A 216 23.15 14.69 16.49
C THR A 216 23.00 13.26 16.08
N SER A 217 22.89 12.40 17.09
CA SER A 217 22.98 10.96 17.07
C SER A 217 22.55 10.47 15.70
N VAL A 218 23.54 10.20 14.86
CA VAL A 218 23.33 9.59 13.57
C VAL A 218 22.75 8.25 13.96
N VAL A 219 21.42 8.13 13.95
CA VAL A 219 20.73 6.85 14.13
C VAL A 219 21.40 5.93 13.14
N SER A 220 22.26 5.07 13.66
CA SER A 220 23.17 4.31 12.84
C SER A 220 22.34 3.34 12.02
N GLU A 221 22.82 3.01 10.82
CA GLU A 221 22.19 1.97 10.00
C GLU A 221 21.98 0.68 10.80
N ASP A 222 22.91 0.35 11.70
CA ASP A 222 22.84 -0.78 12.61
C ASP A 222 21.59 -0.77 13.51
N SER A 223 21.15 0.41 13.98
CA SER A 223 19.94 0.55 14.80
C SER A 223 18.68 0.17 14.01
N TYR A 224 18.60 0.59 12.74
CA TYR A 224 17.50 0.19 11.86
C TYR A 224 17.54 -1.31 11.57
N LEU A 225 18.72 -1.86 11.28
CA LEU A 225 18.88 -3.29 11.00
C LEU A 225 18.49 -4.17 12.19
N GLN A 226 18.87 -3.77 13.42
CA GLN A 226 18.47 -4.48 14.64
C GLN A 226 16.96 -4.41 14.87
N THR A 227 16.35 -3.24 14.65
CA THR A 227 14.90 -3.05 14.77
C THR A 227 14.15 -3.91 13.77
N ILE A 228 14.57 -3.87 12.49
CA ILE A 228 14.01 -4.68 11.42
C ILE A 228 14.14 -6.17 11.74
N ALA A 229 15.32 -6.63 12.19
CA ALA A 229 15.53 -8.03 12.54
C ALA A 229 14.64 -8.50 13.70
N THR A 230 14.35 -7.62 14.66
CA THR A 230 13.45 -7.91 15.77
C THR A 230 12.00 -7.98 15.29
N LEU A 231 11.55 -6.99 14.53
CA LEU A 231 10.19 -6.92 13.99
C LEU A 231 9.90 -8.04 12.99
N ASP A 232 10.87 -8.40 12.15
CA ASP A 232 10.72 -9.48 11.16
C ASP A 232 10.43 -10.82 11.83
N ARG A 233 11.03 -11.11 13.00
CA ARG A 233 10.72 -12.32 13.77
C ARG A 233 9.28 -12.31 14.30
N THR A 234 8.84 -11.18 14.86
CA THR A 234 7.47 -11.01 15.38
C THR A 234 6.45 -11.16 14.26
N VAL A 235 6.68 -10.49 13.13
CA VAL A 235 5.78 -10.54 11.97
C VAL A 235 5.72 -11.94 11.36
N ARG A 236 6.84 -12.67 11.24
CA ARG A 236 6.80 -14.06 10.74
C ARG A 236 5.91 -14.97 11.59
N TYR A 237 5.92 -14.80 12.91
CA TYR A 237 5.04 -15.55 13.80
C TYR A 237 3.57 -15.11 13.64
N ASN A 238 3.32 -13.80 13.66
CA ASN A 238 1.96 -13.25 13.58
C ASN A 238 1.32 -13.35 12.19
N LYS A 239 2.13 -13.50 11.12
CA LYS A 239 1.66 -13.61 9.74
C LYS A 239 0.69 -14.78 9.54
N GLN A 240 0.74 -15.81 10.37
CA GLN A 240 -0.20 -16.94 10.30
C GLN A 240 -1.63 -16.54 10.69
N ILE A 241 -1.78 -15.47 11.47
CA ILE A 241 -3.07 -14.96 11.97
C ILE A 241 -3.76 -14.08 10.92
N LEU A 242 -3.01 -13.49 9.99
CA LEU A 242 -3.54 -12.65 8.91
C LEU A 242 -4.39 -13.47 7.93
N ARG A 243 -5.40 -12.83 7.35
CA ARG A 243 -6.22 -13.44 6.29
C ARG A 243 -5.36 -13.75 5.07
N PRO A 244 -5.65 -14.82 4.28
CA PRO A 244 -4.83 -15.18 3.12
C PRO A 244 -4.58 -14.04 2.14
N SER A 245 -5.59 -13.21 1.85
CA SER A 245 -5.46 -12.05 0.97
C SER A 245 -4.48 -11.00 1.51
N GLU A 246 -4.58 -10.68 2.80
CA GLU A 246 -3.72 -9.70 3.48
C GLU A 246 -2.26 -10.15 3.53
N ARG A 247 -2.02 -11.47 3.63
CA ARG A 247 -0.66 -12.02 3.59
C ARG A 247 0.00 -11.78 2.24
N VAL A 248 -0.75 -11.97 1.15
CA VAL A 248 -0.24 -11.77 -0.22
C VAL A 248 0.07 -10.30 -0.47
N GLU A 249 -0.80 -9.40 -0.03
CA GLU A 249 -0.58 -7.95 -0.13
C GLU A 249 0.66 -7.52 0.66
N PHE A 250 0.77 -7.94 1.93
CA PHE A 250 1.94 -7.65 2.75
C PHE A 250 3.25 -8.21 2.16
N GLU A 251 3.23 -9.43 1.63
CA GLU A 251 4.40 -10.02 0.96
C GLU A 251 4.83 -9.23 -0.27
N ARG A 252 3.87 -8.77 -1.08
CA ARG A 252 4.13 -7.93 -2.24
C ARG A 252 4.79 -6.61 -1.80
N ASP A 253 4.21 -5.92 -0.82
CA ASP A 253 4.73 -4.64 -0.33
C ASP A 253 6.14 -4.79 0.27
N LEU A 254 6.34 -5.85 1.06
CA LEU A 254 7.64 -6.16 1.65
C LEU A 254 8.69 -6.44 0.57
N ALA A 255 8.32 -7.12 -0.52
CA ALA A 255 9.21 -7.37 -1.65
C ALA A 255 9.65 -6.07 -2.34
N VAL A 256 8.72 -5.13 -2.56
CA VAL A 256 9.03 -3.82 -3.16
C VAL A 256 10.00 -3.02 -2.28
N VAL A 257 9.74 -2.95 -0.98
CA VAL A 257 10.61 -2.23 -0.03
C VAL A 257 11.99 -2.89 0.05
N ASN A 258 12.06 -4.23 0.05
CA ASN A 258 13.34 -4.95 0.05
C ASN A 258 14.16 -4.69 -1.21
N ASP A 259 13.53 -4.66 -2.39
CA ASP A 259 14.21 -4.33 -3.64
C ASP A 259 14.76 -2.90 -3.64
N ALA A 260 13.97 -1.93 -3.13
CA ALA A 260 14.43 -0.56 -2.97
C ALA A 260 15.65 -0.45 -2.05
N ILE A 261 15.64 -1.13 -0.89
CA ILE A 261 16.79 -1.19 0.02
C ILE A 261 18.01 -1.79 -0.70
N LEU A 262 17.85 -2.91 -1.41
CA LEU A 262 18.96 -3.55 -2.12
C LEU A 262 19.58 -2.62 -3.17
N LYS A 263 18.75 -1.95 -3.97
CA LYS A 263 19.20 -0.97 -4.98
C LYS A 263 19.94 0.20 -4.33
N MET A 264 19.40 0.78 -3.27
CA MET A 264 20.04 1.91 -2.58
C MET A 264 21.33 1.50 -1.87
N LYS A 265 21.40 0.31 -1.27
CA LYS A 265 22.65 -0.23 -0.71
C LYS A 265 23.72 -0.39 -1.77
N ASN A 266 23.36 -0.91 -2.95
CA ASN A 266 24.30 -1.04 -4.05
C ASN A 266 24.82 0.34 -4.52
N GLU A 267 23.95 1.34 -4.56
CA GLU A 267 24.34 2.70 -4.94
C GLU A 267 25.26 3.36 -3.90
N VAL A 268 24.93 3.22 -2.60
CA VAL A 268 25.76 3.70 -1.49
C VAL A 268 27.13 2.99 -1.48
N ASN A 269 27.16 1.68 -1.76
CA ASN A 269 28.42 0.94 -1.83
C ASN A 269 29.30 1.37 -3.01
N ARG A 270 28.69 1.76 -4.14
CA ARG A 270 29.42 2.29 -5.31
C ARG A 270 29.93 3.70 -5.07
N ASN A 271 29.14 4.53 -4.39
CA ASN A 271 29.48 5.92 -4.10
C ASN A 271 29.09 6.29 -2.66
N PRO A 272 29.96 6.04 -1.67
CA PRO A 272 29.68 6.31 -0.25
C PRO A 272 29.45 7.79 0.06
N ASP A 273 29.99 8.69 -0.76
CA ASP A 273 29.86 10.14 -0.60
C ASP A 273 28.55 10.69 -1.19
N ASN A 274 27.75 9.86 -1.86
CA ASN A 274 26.43 10.24 -2.36
C ASN A 274 25.42 10.39 -1.21
N LEU A 275 25.29 11.62 -0.69
CA LEU A 275 24.36 11.95 0.39
C LEU A 275 22.89 11.60 0.07
N ALA A 276 22.47 11.79 -1.18
CA ALA A 276 21.09 11.51 -1.59
C ALA A 276 20.78 10.01 -1.53
N ALA A 277 21.70 9.15 -1.97
CA ALA A 277 21.52 7.69 -1.88
C ALA A 277 21.46 7.21 -0.42
N ARG A 278 22.26 7.80 0.47
CA ARG A 278 22.22 7.50 1.91
C ARG A 278 20.91 7.92 2.56
N GLU A 279 20.38 9.08 2.19
CA GLU A 279 19.09 9.56 2.69
C GLU A 279 17.93 8.68 2.20
N MET A 280 17.93 8.31 0.90
CA MET A 280 16.94 7.36 0.36
C MET A 280 17.04 5.98 1.02
N LEU A 281 18.25 5.48 1.30
CA LEU A 281 18.45 4.23 2.01
C LEU A 281 17.83 4.29 3.42
N LYS A 282 18.05 5.38 4.15
CA LYS A 282 17.47 5.60 5.47
C LYS A 282 15.93 5.65 5.43
N SER A 283 15.37 6.38 4.46
CA SER A 283 13.92 6.43 4.24
C SER A 283 13.35 5.05 3.92
N SER A 284 14.06 4.25 3.11
CA SER A 284 13.65 2.87 2.78
C SER A 284 13.65 1.96 4.02
N TYR A 285 14.62 2.13 4.93
CA TYR A 285 14.62 1.43 6.21
C TYR A 285 13.46 1.85 7.12
N GLN A 286 13.13 3.15 7.17
CA GLN A 286 11.99 3.64 7.94
C GLN A 286 10.67 3.03 7.41
N HIS A 287 10.45 3.07 6.10
CA HIS A 287 9.26 2.45 5.49
C HIS A 287 9.14 0.96 5.82
N LYS A 288 10.27 0.23 5.84
CA LYS A 288 10.26 -1.19 6.24
C LYS A 288 9.84 -1.37 7.69
N VAL A 289 10.35 -0.54 8.60
CA VAL A 289 9.97 -0.57 10.02
C VAL A 289 8.49 -0.27 10.19
N ASP A 290 7.97 0.75 9.50
CA ASP A 290 6.57 1.14 9.59
C ASP A 290 5.64 0.06 9.03
N LEU A 291 6.01 -0.57 7.90
CA LEU A 291 5.29 -1.72 7.34
C LEU A 291 5.27 -2.93 8.28
N LEU A 292 6.38 -3.21 8.97
CA LEU A 292 6.43 -4.31 9.93
C LEU A 292 5.62 -4.01 11.20
N ASN A 293 5.63 -2.76 11.66
CA ASN A 293 4.82 -2.32 12.81
C ASN A 293 3.32 -2.39 12.51
N SER A 294 2.89 -1.96 11.32
CA SER A 294 1.46 -1.96 10.97
C SER A 294 0.86 -3.36 11.00
N VAL A 295 1.62 -4.38 10.56
CA VAL A 295 1.21 -5.79 10.67
C VAL A 295 1.16 -6.24 12.12
N ALA A 296 2.15 -5.88 12.93
CA ALA A 296 2.15 -6.23 14.35
C ALA A 296 0.94 -5.65 15.08
N GLU A 297 0.65 -4.36 14.88
CA GLU A 297 -0.51 -3.67 15.47
C GLU A 297 -1.83 -4.29 15.00
N LYS A 298 -1.97 -4.57 13.69
CA LYS A 298 -3.17 -5.21 13.14
C LYS A 298 -3.42 -6.58 13.77
N THR A 299 -2.36 -7.35 13.99
CA THR A 299 -2.46 -8.68 14.61
C THR A 299 -2.84 -8.61 16.10
N GLU A 300 -2.36 -7.60 16.82
CA GLU A 300 -2.73 -7.34 18.21
C GLU A 300 -4.22 -6.95 18.34
N LEU A 301 -4.70 -6.09 17.44
CA LEU A 301 -6.11 -5.71 17.39
C LEU A 301 -7.00 -6.92 17.08
N MET A 302 -6.62 -7.75 16.11
CA MET A 302 -7.35 -8.98 15.81
C MET A 302 -7.37 -9.97 16.98
N ALA A 303 -6.25 -10.11 17.70
CA ALA A 303 -6.17 -10.97 18.88
C ALA A 303 -7.05 -10.46 20.05
N SER A 304 -7.23 -9.14 20.18
CA SER A 304 -8.07 -8.54 21.22
C SER A 304 -9.58 -8.70 21.00
N LEU A 305 -10.01 -9.06 19.78
CA LEU A 305 -11.42 -9.22 19.40
C LEU A 305 -11.92 -10.67 19.51
N GLN A 306 -11.05 -11.61 19.89
CA GLN A 306 -11.37 -13.02 20.13
C GLN A 306 -11.54 -13.30 21.61
#